data_AF-A0AAV1B9Y2-F1
#
_entry.id   AF-A0AAV1B9Y2-F1
#
_cell.length_a   1.000
_cell.length_b   1.000
_cell.length_c   1.000
_cell.angle_alpha   90.00
_cell.angle_beta   90.00
_cell.angle_gamma   90.00
#
_symmetry.space_group_name_H-M   'P 1'
#
loop_
_entity.id
_entity.type
_entity.pdbx_description
1 polymer ?
#
loop_
_entity_poly.entity_id
_entity_poly.type
_entity_poly.pdbx_seq_one_letter_code
_entity_poly.pdbx_strand_id
1 'polypeptide(L)'
;MTVIKISVFSLFSLCLISAQAARFDIVNQCSYTVWPAAIPSGGGRQLNSGETWSIDIPAGTASGRVWGRTGCNFDGSGRGSCQTGDCGGALSCSLSGQPPTTLAEFTLNGGNNQDYFDLSVIDGFNIPMQFAPTSNGCNNVRTCQQSSCPDAYQYPTDDTKTVSCPGGTNYRIVFCP
;
A
#
# COMPACT_ATOMS: atom_id res chain seq x y z
N MET A 1 -66.06 16.75 13.89
CA MET A 1 -64.82 16.49 14.66
C MET A 1 -63.78 15.92 13.70
N THR A 2 -62.86 16.76 13.25
CA THR A 2 -61.83 16.39 12.26
C THR A 2 -60.60 15.91 13.02
N VAL A 3 -60.24 14.63 12.85
CA VAL A 3 -59.07 14.03 13.50
C VAL A 3 -57.82 14.36 12.66
N ILE A 4 -56.93 15.18 13.20
CA ILE A 4 -55.62 15.49 12.59
C ILE A 4 -54.70 14.28 12.82
N LYS A 5 -54.32 13.59 11.74
CA LYS A 5 -53.30 12.53 11.79
C LYS A 5 -51.91 13.18 11.81
N ILE A 6 -51.26 13.18 12.97
CA ILE A 6 -49.86 13.60 13.12
C ILE A 6 -48.98 12.45 12.60
N SER A 7 -48.40 12.61 11.41
CA SER A 7 -47.38 11.69 10.91
C SER A 7 -46.04 12.03 11.57
N VAL A 8 -45.55 11.12 12.41
CA VAL A 8 -44.23 11.20 13.03
C VAL A 8 -43.19 10.82 11.97
N PHE A 9 -42.55 11.82 11.35
CA PHE A 9 -41.39 11.60 10.50
C PHE A 9 -40.18 11.32 11.39
N SER A 10 -39.80 10.04 11.51
CA SER A 10 -38.58 9.63 12.22
C SER A 10 -37.37 10.09 11.40
N LEU A 11 -36.62 11.09 11.90
CA LEU A 11 -35.33 11.48 11.33
C LEU A 11 -34.34 10.33 11.56
N PHE A 12 -34.11 9.51 10.53
CA PHE A 12 -33.00 8.57 10.50
C PHE A 12 -31.71 9.39 10.38
N SER A 13 -31.06 9.64 11.52
CA SER A 13 -29.76 10.31 11.55
C SER A 13 -28.75 9.43 10.80
N LEU A 14 -28.39 9.80 9.56
CA LEU A 14 -27.25 9.20 8.88
C LEU A 14 -26.01 9.48 9.73
N CYS A 15 -25.60 8.48 10.50
CA CYS A 15 -24.27 8.46 11.10
C CYS A 15 -23.29 8.35 9.93
N LEU A 16 -22.72 9.48 9.51
CA LEU A 16 -21.60 9.50 8.58
C LEU A 16 -20.41 8.90 9.33
N ILE A 17 -20.27 7.59 9.26
CA ILE A 17 -19.05 6.90 9.70
C ILE A 17 -17.98 7.37 8.71
N SER A 18 -17.17 8.35 9.11
CA SER A 18 -16.00 8.74 8.32
C SER A 18 -15.03 7.55 8.33
N ALA A 19 -15.05 6.74 7.27
CA ALA A 19 -14.04 5.72 7.06
C ALA A 19 -12.69 6.44 6.91
N GLN A 20 -11.86 6.35 7.95
CA GLN A 20 -10.57 7.03 7.97
C GLN A 20 -9.63 6.28 7.01
N ALA A 21 -9.35 6.86 5.84
CA ALA A 21 -8.37 6.29 4.91
C ALA A 21 -6.95 6.75 5.32
N ALA A 22 -5.97 5.88 5.18
CA ALA A 22 -4.56 6.22 5.30
C ALA A 22 -4.02 6.68 3.95
N ARG A 23 -3.35 7.83 3.90
CA ARG A 23 -2.67 8.28 2.69
C ARG A 23 -1.32 7.60 2.57
N PHE A 24 -1.03 7.06 1.40
CA PHE A 24 0.28 6.52 1.02
C PHE A 24 0.88 7.38 -0.08
N ASP A 25 2.02 8.00 0.17
CA ASP A 25 2.84 8.64 -0.84
C ASP A 25 3.91 7.65 -1.34
N ILE A 26 3.77 7.18 -2.58
CA ILE A 26 4.71 6.26 -3.22
C ILE A 26 5.65 7.06 -4.12
N VAL A 27 6.94 7.07 -3.80
CA VAL A 27 7.95 7.91 -4.42
C VAL A 27 8.96 7.06 -5.17
N ASN A 28 9.26 7.42 -6.41
CA ASN A 28 10.38 6.83 -7.14
C ASN A 28 11.61 7.73 -7.03
N GLN A 29 12.61 7.35 -6.23
CA GLN A 29 13.91 8.02 -6.18
C GLN A 29 14.98 7.28 -6.99
N CYS A 30 14.62 6.17 -7.65
CA CYS A 30 15.54 5.49 -8.55
C CYS A 30 15.90 6.40 -9.72
N SER A 31 17.09 6.21 -10.29
CA SER A 31 17.52 6.89 -11.53
C SER A 31 16.82 6.38 -12.80
N TYR A 32 15.91 5.41 -12.65
CA TYR A 32 15.16 4.76 -13.70
C TYR A 32 13.65 4.76 -13.40
N THR A 33 12.85 4.54 -14.44
CA THR A 33 11.39 4.44 -14.32
C THR A 33 10.98 3.17 -13.56
N VAL A 34 10.05 3.33 -12.63
CA VAL A 34 9.42 2.23 -11.89
C VAL A 34 7.92 2.28 -12.18
N TRP A 35 7.28 1.12 -12.27
CA TRP A 35 5.83 1.04 -12.31
C TRP A 35 5.34 0.52 -10.96
N PRO A 36 5.15 1.36 -9.93
CA PRO A 36 4.55 0.90 -8.70
C PRO A 36 3.20 0.22 -8.94
N ALA A 37 2.92 -0.73 -8.07
CA ALA A 37 1.64 -1.38 -7.98
C ALA A 37 1.22 -1.46 -6.51
N ALA A 38 -0.09 -1.39 -6.29
CA ALA A 38 -0.70 -1.39 -4.97
C ALA A 38 -2.02 -2.17 -5.02
N ILE A 39 -2.20 -3.11 -4.09
CA ILE A 39 -3.44 -3.88 -3.91
C ILE A 39 -3.86 -3.84 -2.43
N PRO A 40 -5.17 -3.92 -2.14
CA PRO A 40 -6.29 -3.95 -3.08
C PRO A 40 -6.65 -2.58 -3.67
N SER A 41 -6.01 -1.50 -3.20
CA SER A 41 -6.30 -0.12 -3.63
C SER A 41 -5.14 0.50 -4.40
N GLY A 42 -5.44 1.22 -5.48
CA GLY A 42 -4.47 1.95 -6.29
C GLY A 42 -4.18 1.29 -7.64
N GLY A 43 -4.02 -0.03 -7.69
CA GLY A 43 -3.74 -0.76 -8.92
C GLY A 43 -2.28 -0.60 -9.35
N GLY A 44 -1.98 0.34 -10.24
CA GLY A 44 -0.61 0.61 -10.66
C GLY A 44 -0.51 1.66 -11.75
N ARG A 45 0.64 2.33 -11.81
CA ARG A 45 0.95 3.37 -12.81
C ARG A 45 2.46 3.50 -13.01
N GLN A 46 2.86 4.21 -14.06
CA GLN A 46 4.24 4.63 -14.24
C GLN A 46 4.61 5.77 -13.29
N LEU A 47 5.82 5.69 -12.73
CA LEU A 47 6.53 6.80 -12.08
C LEU A 47 7.94 6.94 -12.66
N ASN A 48 8.22 8.08 -13.26
CA ASN A 48 9.58 8.47 -13.62
C ASN A 48 10.39 8.84 -12.37
N SER A 49 11.70 9.02 -12.54
CA SER A 49 12.58 9.43 -11.44
C SER A 49 12.11 10.76 -10.83
N GLY A 50 12.02 10.81 -9.50
CA GLY A 50 11.56 11.96 -8.72
C GLY A 50 10.04 12.11 -8.61
N GLU A 51 9.25 11.31 -9.35
CA GLU A 51 7.79 11.42 -9.30
C GLU A 51 7.20 10.74 -8.06
N THR A 52 6.02 11.22 -7.65
CA THR A 52 5.24 10.71 -6.52
C THR A 52 3.84 10.33 -6.97
N TRP A 53 3.34 9.21 -6.47
CA TRP A 53 1.96 8.76 -6.57
C TRP A 53 1.34 8.67 -5.19
N SER A 54 0.32 9.48 -4.93
CA SER A 54 -0.45 9.38 -3.69
C SER A 54 -1.72 8.55 -3.90
N ILE A 55 -2.00 7.63 -2.99
CA ILE A 55 -3.24 6.85 -2.92
C ILE A 55 -3.81 6.89 -1.51
N ASP A 56 -5.13 6.88 -1.41
CA ASP A 56 -5.82 6.72 -0.13
C ASP A 56 -6.28 5.28 -0.01
N ILE A 57 -5.84 4.60 1.06
CA ILE A 57 -6.16 3.20 1.33
C ILE A 57 -7.15 3.14 2.49
N PRO A 58 -8.34 2.52 2.33
CA PRO A 58 -9.35 2.48 3.39
C PRO A 58 -8.84 1.80 4.67
N ALA A 59 -9.20 2.33 5.84
CA ALA A 59 -9.06 1.57 7.09
C ALA A 59 -9.79 0.23 7.02
N GLY A 60 -9.23 -0.77 7.69
CA GLY A 60 -9.69 -2.16 7.64
C GLY A 60 -9.14 -2.95 6.45
N THR A 61 -8.33 -2.33 5.58
CA THR A 61 -7.62 -3.06 4.52
C THR A 61 -6.66 -4.07 5.12
N ALA A 62 -6.86 -5.35 4.83
CA ALA A 62 -5.98 -6.45 5.23
C ALA A 62 -5.21 -7.00 4.03
N SER A 63 -4.04 -7.58 4.28
CA SER A 63 -3.16 -8.18 3.25
C SER A 63 -2.84 -7.22 2.10
N GLY A 64 -2.70 -5.93 2.42
CA GLY A 64 -2.33 -4.90 1.45
C GLY A 64 -0.86 -5.02 1.07
N ARG A 65 -0.55 -4.69 -0.18
CA ARG A 65 0.81 -4.75 -0.72
C ARG A 65 1.09 -3.55 -1.61
N VAL A 66 2.29 -2.99 -1.49
CA VAL A 66 2.90 -2.10 -2.49
C VAL A 66 4.23 -2.69 -2.92
N TRP A 67 4.50 -2.66 -4.22
CA TRP A 67 5.79 -3.08 -4.77
C TRP A 67 6.15 -2.30 -6.03
N GLY A 68 7.43 -2.35 -6.40
CA GLY A 68 7.93 -1.74 -7.63
C GLY A 68 8.10 -2.78 -8.74
N ARG A 69 7.72 -2.41 -9.96
CA ARG A 69 7.94 -3.22 -11.17
C ARG A 69 8.97 -2.54 -12.07
N THR A 70 9.78 -3.34 -12.76
CA THR A 70 10.88 -2.85 -13.62
C THR A 70 10.78 -3.42 -15.02
N GLY A 71 11.37 -2.71 -15.99
CA GLY A 71 11.45 -3.15 -17.39
C GLY A 71 10.08 -3.40 -18.01
N CYS A 72 9.09 -2.56 -17.69
CA CYS A 72 7.72 -2.75 -18.15
C CYS A 72 7.50 -2.15 -19.54
N ASN A 73 6.63 -2.80 -20.31
CA ASN A 73 6.10 -2.28 -21.56
C ASN A 73 4.60 -2.57 -21.61
N PHE A 74 3.79 -1.53 -21.79
CA PHE A 74 2.33 -1.62 -21.86
C PHE A 74 1.81 -0.94 -23.12
N ASP A 75 0.77 -1.51 -23.71
CA ASP A 75 0.01 -0.88 -24.79
C ASP A 75 -0.98 0.17 -24.26
N GLY A 76 -1.70 0.82 -25.17
CA GLY A 76 -2.70 1.85 -24.83
C GLY A 76 -3.91 1.33 -24.05
N SER A 77 -4.08 0.01 -23.93
CA SER A 77 -5.11 -0.62 -23.08
C SER A 77 -4.60 -0.96 -21.67
N GLY A 78 -3.33 -0.66 -21.38
CA GLY A 78 -2.68 -1.01 -20.12
C GLY A 78 -2.35 -2.50 -20.01
N ARG A 79 -2.16 -3.18 -21.14
CA ARG A 79 -1.79 -4.60 -21.21
C ARG A 79 -0.37 -4.76 -21.73
N GLY A 80 0.37 -5.72 -21.18
CA GLY A 80 1.78 -5.87 -21.50
C GLY A 80 2.51 -6.81 -20.55
N SER A 81 3.75 -6.48 -20.20
CA SER A 81 4.54 -7.25 -19.23
C SER A 81 5.60 -6.40 -18.55
N CYS A 82 6.07 -6.86 -17.39
CA CYS A 82 7.24 -6.37 -16.68
C CYS A 82 8.30 -7.46 -16.51
N GLN A 83 9.58 -7.09 -16.41
CA GLN A 83 10.68 -8.02 -16.15
C GLN A 83 10.65 -8.56 -14.71
N THR A 84 10.28 -7.73 -13.74
CA THR A 84 10.12 -8.13 -12.33
C THR A 84 8.81 -7.59 -11.79
N GLY A 85 8.13 -8.35 -10.92
CA GLY A 85 6.93 -7.90 -10.23
C GLY A 85 5.69 -7.77 -11.12
N ASP A 86 5.69 -8.39 -12.30
CA ASP A 86 4.51 -8.40 -13.18
C ASP A 86 3.28 -8.97 -12.47
N CYS A 87 2.10 -8.40 -12.73
CA CYS A 87 0.85 -8.80 -12.07
C CYS A 87 -0.17 -9.39 -13.06
N GLY A 88 0.30 -10.26 -13.96
CA GLY A 88 -0.53 -10.86 -15.01
C GLY A 88 -0.71 -9.96 -16.22
N GLY A 89 0.33 -9.18 -16.54
CA GLY A 89 0.42 -8.30 -17.69
C GLY A 89 -0.49 -7.08 -17.63
N ALA A 90 -0.96 -6.67 -16.44
CA ALA A 90 -1.79 -5.50 -16.25
C ALA A 90 -0.97 -4.30 -15.77
N LEU A 91 -1.20 -3.11 -16.33
CA LEU A 91 -0.67 -1.87 -15.76
C LEU A 91 -1.28 -1.59 -14.38
N SER A 92 -2.60 -1.70 -14.27
CA SER A 92 -3.34 -1.58 -13.02
C SER A 92 -3.56 -2.96 -12.40
N CYS A 93 -2.82 -3.28 -11.33
CA CYS A 93 -2.81 -4.62 -10.76
C CYS A 93 -4.05 -4.91 -9.90
N SER A 94 -4.57 -6.13 -10.03
CA SER A 94 -5.53 -6.75 -9.10
C SER A 94 -4.96 -8.02 -8.42
N LEU A 95 -3.80 -8.47 -8.89
CA LEU A 95 -3.06 -9.62 -8.39
C LEU A 95 -1.72 -9.14 -7.82
N SER A 96 -1.16 -9.91 -6.88
CA SER A 96 0.22 -9.67 -6.40
C SER A 96 1.23 -9.86 -7.55
N GLY A 97 2.35 -9.16 -7.45
CA GLY A 97 3.46 -9.28 -8.40
C GLY A 97 4.13 -10.66 -8.36
N GLN A 98 4.61 -11.12 -9.51
CA GLN A 98 5.43 -12.33 -9.62
C GLN A 98 6.87 -12.07 -9.13
N PRO A 99 7.48 -12.99 -8.35
CA PRO A 99 8.87 -12.90 -7.92
C PRO A 99 9.88 -12.67 -9.08
N PRO A 100 11.00 -11.95 -8.84
CA PRO A 100 11.40 -11.37 -7.56
C PRO A 100 10.70 -10.03 -7.26
N THR A 101 10.27 -9.84 -6.01
CA THR A 101 9.63 -8.59 -5.55
C THR A 101 9.99 -8.25 -4.12
N THR A 102 10.60 -7.08 -3.91
CA THR A 102 10.61 -6.43 -2.60
C THR A 102 9.20 -5.91 -2.32
N LEU A 103 8.56 -6.37 -1.25
CA LEU A 103 7.19 -6.01 -0.89
C LEU A 103 7.18 -5.07 0.32
N ALA A 104 6.34 -4.05 0.29
CA ALA A 104 5.81 -3.41 1.48
C ALA A 104 4.43 -4.00 1.77
N GLU A 105 4.30 -4.69 2.90
CA GLU A 105 3.07 -5.37 3.31
C GLU A 105 2.42 -4.62 4.47
N PHE A 106 1.09 -4.57 4.49
CA PHE A 106 0.37 -3.84 5.54
C PHE A 106 -1.04 -4.36 5.80
N THR A 107 -1.50 -4.13 7.03
CA THR A 107 -2.89 -4.28 7.47
C THR A 107 -3.29 -3.03 8.25
N LEU A 108 -4.25 -2.26 7.74
CA LEU A 108 -4.69 -1.00 8.34
C LEU A 108 -5.86 -1.24 9.27
N ASN A 109 -5.81 -0.66 10.47
CA ASN A 109 -6.82 -0.82 11.51
C ASN A 109 -7.19 -2.30 11.75
N GLY A 110 -6.17 -3.17 11.84
CA GLY A 110 -6.36 -4.62 11.96
C GLY A 110 -6.89 -5.02 13.34
N GLY A 111 -6.20 -4.59 14.40
CA GLY A 111 -6.55 -4.90 15.79
C GLY A 111 -6.12 -3.76 16.73
N ASN A 112 -6.89 -3.53 17.80
CA ASN A 112 -6.64 -2.46 18.78
C ASN A 112 -6.44 -1.05 18.16
N ASN A 113 -7.10 -0.78 17.02
CA ASN A 113 -6.92 0.44 16.25
C ASN A 113 -5.44 0.71 15.92
N GLN A 114 -4.72 -0.33 15.50
CA GLN A 114 -3.34 -0.27 15.02
C GLN A 114 -3.27 -0.64 13.54
N ASP A 115 -2.36 0.04 12.85
CA ASP A 115 -1.87 -0.34 11.54
C ASP A 115 -0.62 -1.21 11.75
N TYR A 116 -0.53 -2.35 11.06
CA TYR A 116 0.61 -3.26 11.06
C TYR A 116 1.27 -3.25 9.70
N PHE A 117 2.59 -3.24 9.65
CA PHE A 117 3.32 -3.21 8.38
C PHE A 117 4.75 -3.72 8.51
N ASP A 118 5.30 -4.10 7.37
CA ASP A 118 6.65 -4.62 7.24
C ASP A 118 7.19 -4.45 5.81
N LEU A 119 8.48 -4.76 5.65
CA LEU A 119 9.04 -5.08 4.35
C LEU A 119 9.26 -6.59 4.28
N SER A 120 9.13 -7.16 3.09
CA SER A 120 9.36 -8.57 2.83
C SER A 120 10.18 -8.79 1.57
N VAL A 121 11.16 -9.68 1.68
CA VAL A 121 11.99 -10.19 0.58
C VAL A 121 11.89 -11.72 0.48
N ILE A 122 10.85 -12.31 1.09
CA ILE A 122 10.53 -13.75 0.97
C ILE A 122 10.35 -14.11 -0.51
N ASP A 123 9.63 -13.25 -1.25
CA ASP A 123 9.40 -13.37 -2.69
C ASP A 123 10.56 -12.81 -3.52
N GLY A 124 11.76 -12.70 -2.94
CA GLY A 124 12.97 -12.17 -3.58
C GLY A 124 13.10 -10.64 -3.46
N PHE A 125 14.13 -10.10 -4.11
CA PHE A 125 14.46 -8.68 -4.06
C PHE A 125 14.67 -8.14 -5.47
N ASN A 126 14.12 -6.97 -5.76
CA ASN A 126 14.31 -6.31 -7.05
C ASN A 126 14.67 -4.82 -6.92
N ILE A 127 14.00 -4.08 -6.04
CA ILE A 127 14.24 -2.64 -5.85
C ILE A 127 14.46 -2.35 -4.36
N PRO A 128 15.47 -1.56 -3.97
CA PRO A 128 15.59 -1.03 -2.63
C PRO A 128 14.33 -0.26 -2.22
N MET A 129 13.90 -0.42 -0.97
CA MET A 129 12.64 0.18 -0.49
C MET A 129 12.76 0.69 0.95
N GLN A 130 12.13 1.83 1.21
CA GLN A 130 11.84 2.31 2.56
C GLN A 130 10.33 2.42 2.74
N PHE A 131 9.85 2.01 3.91
CA PHE A 131 8.47 2.16 4.34
C PHE A 131 8.47 2.93 5.67
N ALA A 132 7.97 4.17 5.63
CA ALA A 132 8.03 5.09 6.75
C ALA A 132 6.65 5.69 7.07
N PRO A 133 6.21 5.71 8.34
CA PRO A 133 5.10 6.55 8.76
C PRO A 133 5.46 8.03 8.64
N THR A 134 4.45 8.86 8.42
CA THR A 134 4.58 10.32 8.21
C THR A 134 3.65 11.14 9.09
N SER A 135 2.82 10.49 9.91
CA SER A 135 1.89 11.16 10.82
C SER A 135 1.74 10.38 12.13
N ASN A 136 0.85 10.87 13.00
CA ASN A 136 0.45 10.24 14.26
C ASN A 136 1.60 9.95 15.25
N GLY A 137 2.73 10.65 15.11
CA GLY A 137 3.89 10.52 16.00
C GLY A 137 4.58 9.17 15.96
N CYS A 138 4.27 8.32 14.97
CA CYS A 138 4.92 7.04 14.78
C CYS A 138 6.25 7.21 14.04
N ASN A 139 7.31 6.55 14.52
CA ASN A 139 8.66 6.65 13.95
C ASN A 139 9.25 5.29 13.54
N ASN A 140 8.39 4.26 13.41
CA ASN A 140 8.81 2.92 13.02
C ASN A 140 9.13 2.89 11.53
N VAL A 141 10.39 3.11 11.15
CA VAL A 141 10.83 3.07 9.75
C VAL A 141 11.44 1.71 9.44
N ARG A 142 11.13 1.16 8.26
CA ARG A 142 11.79 -0.02 7.70
C ARG A 142 12.53 0.34 6.43
N THR A 143 13.80 -0.04 6.30
CA THR A 143 14.58 0.20 5.07
C THR A 143 15.33 -1.05 4.63
N CYS A 144 15.13 -1.47 3.39
CA CYS A 144 15.79 -2.61 2.79
C CYS A 144 16.53 -2.21 1.52
N GLN A 145 17.87 -2.25 1.55
CA GLN A 145 18.72 -1.81 0.45
C GLN A 145 19.25 -2.94 -0.45
N GLN A 146 19.08 -4.19 -0.01
CA GLN A 146 19.63 -5.36 -0.70
C GLN A 146 18.82 -6.63 -0.33
N SER A 147 19.07 -7.74 -1.02
CA SER A 147 18.32 -8.99 -0.87
C SER A 147 18.35 -9.62 0.53
N SER A 148 19.39 -9.35 1.33
CA SER A 148 19.44 -9.71 2.74
C SER A 148 19.57 -8.44 3.57
N CYS A 149 18.44 -7.98 4.10
CA CYS A 149 18.36 -6.79 4.93
C CYS A 149 17.74 -7.12 6.30
N PRO A 150 18.26 -6.59 7.41
CA PRO A 150 17.74 -6.87 8.75
C PRO A 150 16.31 -6.40 9.01
N ASP A 151 15.83 -5.42 8.24
CA ASP A 151 14.54 -4.76 8.40
C ASP A 151 13.39 -5.41 7.63
N ALA A 152 13.65 -6.48 6.87
CA ALA A 152 12.62 -7.19 6.11
C ALA A 152 12.54 -8.67 6.47
N TYR A 153 11.36 -9.26 6.24
CA TYR A 153 11.16 -10.71 6.29
C TYR A 153 12.04 -11.39 5.23
N GLN A 154 12.91 -12.29 5.67
CA GLN A 154 13.71 -13.15 4.79
C GLN A 154 13.12 -14.57 4.67
N TYR A 155 12.28 -14.96 5.63
CA TYR A 155 11.57 -16.24 5.66
C TYR A 155 10.27 -16.11 6.48
N PRO A 156 9.26 -16.96 6.25
CA PRO A 156 7.90 -16.75 6.80
C PRO A 156 7.77 -16.70 8.32
N THR A 157 8.68 -17.31 9.07
CA THR A 157 8.60 -17.42 10.54
C THR A 157 9.40 -16.34 11.27
N ASP A 158 9.90 -15.31 10.57
CA ASP A 158 10.63 -14.19 11.17
C ASP A 158 9.68 -13.10 11.69
N ASP A 159 8.81 -13.43 12.63
CA ASP A 159 7.74 -12.54 13.14
C ASP A 159 8.25 -11.26 13.84
N THR A 160 9.57 -11.03 13.87
CA THR A 160 10.22 -9.86 14.45
C THR A 160 10.17 -8.60 13.58
N LYS A 161 9.80 -8.74 12.30
CA LYS A 161 9.88 -7.64 11.31
C LYS A 161 8.65 -6.75 11.28
N THR A 162 7.47 -7.31 11.57
CA THR A 162 6.24 -6.55 11.69
C THR A 162 6.37 -5.48 12.77
N VAL A 163 6.04 -4.25 12.41
CA VAL A 163 5.89 -3.10 13.32
C VAL A 163 4.48 -2.56 13.25
N SER A 164 4.11 -1.74 14.22
CA SER A 164 2.80 -1.10 14.26
C SER A 164 2.87 0.41 14.45
N CYS A 165 1.85 1.10 13.99
CA CYS A 165 1.57 2.50 14.27
C CYS A 165 0.10 2.67 14.68
N PRO A 166 -0.27 3.78 15.35
CA PRO A 166 -1.67 4.09 15.61
C PRO A 166 -2.50 4.08 14.32
N GLY A 167 -3.71 3.55 14.37
CA GLY A 167 -4.61 3.47 13.23
C GLY A 167 -4.85 4.83 12.57
N GLY A 168 -4.90 4.84 11.24
CA GLY A 168 -5.04 6.07 10.45
C GLY A 168 -3.72 6.82 10.29
N THR A 169 -2.58 6.14 10.47
CA THR A 169 -1.27 6.71 10.16
C THR A 169 -1.12 6.86 8.65
N ASN A 170 -0.54 7.97 8.20
CA ASN A 170 -0.17 8.17 6.81
C ASN A 170 1.25 7.64 6.59
N TYR A 171 1.54 7.20 5.37
CA TYR A 171 2.79 6.52 5.05
C TYR A 171 3.45 7.09 3.81
N ARG A 172 4.76 6.88 3.74
CA ARG A 172 5.56 7.09 2.55
C ARG A 172 6.34 5.82 2.24
N ILE A 173 6.26 5.40 0.98
CA ILE A 173 7.05 4.30 0.44
C ILE A 173 7.99 4.89 -0.60
N VAL A 174 9.29 4.66 -0.44
CA VAL A 174 10.31 5.21 -1.34
C VAL A 174 11.05 4.06 -2.00
N PHE A 175 11.06 4.04 -3.33
CA PHE A 175 11.96 3.18 -4.09
C PHE A 175 13.31 3.86 -4.26
N CYS A 176 14.40 3.11 -4.06
CA CYS A 176 15.77 3.63 -4.02
C CYS A 176 15.98 4.79 -3.02
N PRO A 177 15.64 4.59 -1.73
CA PRO A 177 15.82 5.60 -0.69
C PRO A 177 17.29 5.84 -0.32
#